data_AF-A0A1V3WWR4-F1
#
_entry.id   AF-A0A1V3WWR4-F1
#
_cell.length_a   1.000
_cell.length_b   1.000
_cell.length_c   1.000
_cell.angle_alpha   90.00
_cell.angle_beta   90.00
_cell.angle_gamma   90.00
#
_symmetry.space_group_name_H-M   'P 1'
#
loop_
_entity.id
_entity.type
_entity.pdbx_description
1 polymer ?
#
loop_
_entity_poly.entity_id
_entity_poly.type
_entity_poly.pdbx_seq_one_letter_code
_entity_poly.pdbx_strand_id
1 'polypeptide(L)'
;MTSSATSQVAFFGYHAPHPDDLLSLVGTQRQWSRPANSDFYAATRIGIGDQPAVDRLLKPAVGGELAATSAAPQPYLEPVSHMWVVKFLRTHGLIHDCPKLLQLRTFPTIAIGGARPGADRLLTAMICHLAVFHPPDLLQIRVLTDDPEDPDWSWLKWLPHVQHQTDTDAAGPVRMIYTRPDGLADLAARGPHAPDTLPTGPYVVVVDLTGGKAGFPPDGRAGVTVLTLGNHRGSAYRIRVAEDGTADDRLPGQQFRLVTSVADSMSPQEAARLARKLAGWSITGTILDKTSRVQKKVATEWHQLVGAKTVEEITPSRWRMYTDTDRDRLKIPFGHELKTGNVMYLDIKEGAEFGGGPHGMLIGTTGSGKSEFLRTLILSLVAMTHPDQVNLLLTDFKGGSTFLGMEKLPHTAAVITNMAEEAELVSRMGEVLTGELDRRQSILRQAGIKVGASGALSGVAEYEKYRERGPIFHHCQHFSWSWTSSPSCCKVIPTSSACSTGSAGWADRCGCTCCWPPSRCRPAVFASTSWNPT
;
A
#
# COMPACT_ATOMS: atom_id res chain seq x y z
N MET A 1 11.66 -3.70 -3.65
CA MET A 1 12.84 -3.55 -4.52
C MET A 1 12.92 -2.09 -4.95
N THR A 2 13.70 -1.27 -4.24
CA THR A 2 13.96 0.14 -4.57
C THR A 2 15.17 0.19 -5.50
N SER A 3 14.96 0.27 -6.82
CA SER A 3 16.06 0.19 -7.82
C SER A 3 16.88 1.48 -7.97
N SER A 4 16.53 2.55 -7.26
CA SER A 4 17.29 3.81 -7.27
C SER A 4 17.18 4.56 -5.94
N ALA A 5 18.12 5.47 -5.66
CA ALA A 5 18.09 6.33 -4.49
C ALA A 5 16.78 7.13 -4.39
N THR A 6 16.29 7.68 -5.50
CA THR A 6 14.99 8.38 -5.56
C THR A 6 13.83 7.47 -5.20
N SER A 7 13.85 6.21 -5.65
CA SER A 7 12.82 5.23 -5.30
C SER A 7 12.85 4.90 -3.80
N GLN A 8 14.04 4.85 -3.21
CA GLN A 8 14.20 4.62 -1.78
C GLN A 8 13.70 5.80 -0.95
N VAL A 9 14.02 7.05 -1.33
CA VAL A 9 13.49 8.25 -0.68
C VAL A 9 11.96 8.29 -0.79
N ALA A 10 11.39 8.02 -1.98
CA ALA A 10 9.95 7.99 -2.18
C ALA A 10 9.28 6.88 -1.32
N PHE A 11 9.92 5.72 -1.21
CA PHE A 11 9.44 4.61 -0.37
C PHE A 11 9.41 5.01 1.11
N PHE A 12 10.50 5.55 1.64
CA PHE A 12 10.53 6.02 3.04
C PHE A 12 9.62 7.22 3.27
N GLY A 13 9.50 8.14 2.31
CA GLY A 13 8.58 9.28 2.37
C GLY A 13 7.11 8.83 2.39
N TYR A 14 6.76 7.78 1.64
CA TYR A 14 5.44 7.17 1.74
C TYR A 14 5.23 6.52 3.11
N HIS A 15 6.12 5.63 3.55
CA HIS A 15 5.91 4.87 4.78
C HIS A 15 6.07 5.71 6.06
N ALA A 16 6.91 6.74 6.05
CA ALA A 16 7.21 7.63 7.16
C ALA A 16 7.08 9.10 6.69
N PRO A 17 5.84 9.59 6.47
CA PRO A 17 5.59 10.96 6.04
C PRO A 17 5.97 11.96 7.13
N HIS A 18 6.02 13.25 6.77
CA HIS A 18 6.35 14.31 7.72
C HIS A 18 5.27 14.38 8.83
N PRO A 19 5.62 14.75 10.08
CA PRO A 19 4.64 14.90 11.17
C PRO A 19 3.45 15.79 10.81
N ASP A 20 3.65 16.85 10.02
CA ASP A 20 2.60 17.76 9.57
C ASP A 20 1.54 17.10 8.69
N ASP A 21 1.92 16.06 7.94
CA ASP A 21 1.03 15.34 7.04
C ASP A 21 0.13 14.35 7.79
N LEU A 22 0.49 13.97 9.02
CA LEU A 22 -0.18 12.91 9.77
C LEU A 22 -1.67 13.20 9.98
N LEU A 23 -2.05 14.46 10.18
CA LEU A 23 -3.44 14.86 10.40
C LEU A 23 -4.32 14.56 9.16
N SER A 24 -3.75 14.68 7.96
CA SER A 24 -4.47 14.41 6.69
C SER A 24 -4.77 12.93 6.49
N LEU A 25 -3.94 12.05 7.07
CA LEU A 25 -4.08 10.59 6.93
C LEU A 25 -5.21 10.02 7.77
N VAL A 26 -5.57 10.67 8.88
CA VAL A 26 -6.68 10.24 9.74
C VAL A 26 -8.01 10.32 8.96
N GLY A 27 -8.70 9.19 8.87
CA GLY A 27 -9.93 8.97 8.11
C GLY A 27 -9.73 8.45 6.68
N THR A 28 -8.48 8.17 6.28
CA THR A 28 -8.16 7.54 4.99
C THR A 28 -7.81 6.06 5.17
N GLN A 29 -7.66 5.32 4.07
CA GLN A 29 -7.17 3.93 4.07
C GLN A 29 -5.74 3.78 4.64
N ARG A 30 -5.03 4.89 4.86
CA ARG A 30 -3.68 4.88 5.44
C ARG A 30 -3.69 4.92 6.96
N GLN A 31 -4.81 5.32 7.59
CA GLN A 31 -4.99 5.21 9.03
C GLN A 31 -4.91 3.72 9.41
N TRP A 32 -4.07 3.41 10.39
CA TRP A 32 -3.88 2.05 10.91
C TRP A 32 -3.47 1.03 9.85
N SER A 33 -2.73 1.47 8.82
CA SER A 33 -2.32 0.62 7.71
C SER A 33 -1.16 -0.36 8.02
N ARG A 34 -0.57 -0.33 9.22
CA ARG A 34 0.55 -1.20 9.59
C ARG A 34 0.09 -2.40 10.43
N PRO A 35 -0.05 -3.59 9.82
CA PRO A 35 -0.32 -4.83 10.56
C PRO A 35 0.90 -5.28 11.37
N ALA A 36 0.69 -6.23 12.29
CA ALA A 36 1.74 -6.77 13.15
C ALA A 36 2.91 -7.42 12.37
N ASN A 37 2.66 -7.98 11.18
CA ASN A 37 3.69 -8.58 10.32
C ASN A 37 4.41 -7.57 9.41
N SER A 38 4.12 -6.27 9.53
CA SER A 38 4.82 -5.23 8.76
C SER A 38 6.23 -5.04 9.28
N ASP A 39 7.19 -4.83 8.37
CA ASP A 39 8.56 -4.42 8.72
C ASP A 39 8.59 -3.11 9.52
N PHE A 40 7.56 -2.27 9.38
CA PHE A 40 7.41 -0.99 10.08
C PHE A 40 6.53 -1.08 11.33
N TYR A 41 6.16 -2.29 11.76
CA TYR A 41 5.39 -2.47 12.98
C TYR A 41 6.18 -1.98 14.19
N ALA A 42 5.57 -1.11 15.00
CA ALA A 42 6.21 -0.39 16.10
C ALA A 42 7.49 0.37 15.68
N ALA A 43 7.51 0.90 14.45
CA ALA A 43 8.54 1.83 13.98
C ALA A 43 7.98 3.27 13.98
N THR A 44 8.76 4.22 14.48
CA THR A 44 8.37 5.64 14.51
C THR A 44 9.42 6.53 13.87
N ARG A 45 8.98 7.58 13.16
CA ARG A 45 9.88 8.52 12.50
C ARG A 45 10.47 9.47 13.53
N ILE A 46 11.76 9.76 13.41
CA ILE A 46 12.50 10.64 14.34
C ILE A 46 13.09 11.88 13.65
N GLY A 47 13.03 11.97 12.33
CA GLY A 47 13.61 13.07 11.57
C GLY A 47 14.06 12.67 10.18
N ILE A 48 14.90 13.52 9.60
CA ILE A 48 15.55 13.35 8.30
C ILE A 48 17.05 13.12 8.52
N GLY A 49 17.64 12.17 7.80
CA GLY A 49 19.07 11.87 7.88
C GLY A 49 19.55 10.85 6.85
N ASP A 50 20.79 10.39 7.01
CA ASP A 50 21.48 9.58 6.01
C ASP A 50 21.15 8.09 6.14
N GLN A 51 20.50 7.48 5.15
CA GLN A 51 20.23 6.04 5.11
C GLN A 51 21.20 5.31 4.18
N PRO A 52 21.70 4.12 4.54
CA PRO A 52 22.42 3.27 3.60
C PRO A 52 21.57 2.98 2.36
N ALA A 53 22.19 3.06 1.18
CA ALA A 53 21.53 2.63 -0.05
C ALA A 53 21.20 1.13 0.04
N VAL A 54 19.95 0.77 -0.24
CA VAL A 54 19.52 -0.64 -0.29
C VAL A 54 20.26 -1.38 -1.40
N ASP A 55 20.48 -0.70 -2.52
CA ASP A 55 21.37 -1.18 -3.58
C ASP A 55 22.82 -0.98 -3.12
N ARG A 56 23.36 -2.02 -2.47
CA ARG A 56 24.70 -1.96 -1.87
C ARG A 56 25.74 -1.87 -2.97
N LEU A 57 26.37 -0.71 -3.08
CA LEU A 57 27.57 -0.55 -3.90
C LEU A 57 28.69 -1.42 -3.30
N LEU A 58 29.00 -2.53 -3.97
CA LEU A 58 30.04 -3.46 -3.53
C LEU A 58 31.41 -2.89 -3.86
N LYS A 59 32.26 -2.77 -2.84
CA LYS A 59 33.68 -2.51 -3.05
C LYS A 59 34.35 -3.82 -3.50
N PRO A 60 35.05 -3.86 -4.64
CA PRO A 60 35.83 -5.03 -5.02
C PRO A 60 36.86 -5.37 -3.93
N ALA A 61 36.94 -6.64 -3.54
CA ALA A 61 37.88 -7.08 -2.53
C ALA A 61 39.31 -6.98 -3.09
N VAL A 62 40.23 -6.39 -2.31
CA VAL A 62 41.65 -6.27 -2.69
C VAL A 62 42.39 -7.43 -2.02
N GLY A 63 42.71 -8.49 -2.75
CA GLY A 63 43.27 -9.74 -2.20
C GLY A 63 43.77 -10.72 -3.26
N GLY A 64 44.75 -11.56 -2.89
CA GLY A 64 45.78 -12.15 -3.76
C GLY A 64 45.41 -13.24 -4.77
N GLU A 65 44.14 -13.56 -5.00
CA GLU A 65 43.75 -14.46 -6.11
C GLU A 65 42.62 -13.83 -6.93
N LEU A 66 42.84 -13.76 -8.25
CA LEU A 66 41.90 -13.23 -9.24
C LEU A 66 40.69 -14.16 -9.39
N ALA A 67 39.79 -14.19 -8.41
CA ALA A 67 38.40 -14.60 -8.64
C ALA A 67 37.60 -13.42 -9.20
N ALA A 68 36.52 -13.67 -9.94
CA ALA A 68 35.78 -12.72 -10.78
C ALA A 68 35.25 -11.42 -10.12
N THR A 69 35.41 -11.25 -8.80
CA THR A 69 35.00 -10.07 -8.01
C THR A 69 36.15 -9.38 -7.25
N SER A 70 37.40 -9.73 -7.59
CA SER A 70 38.61 -9.26 -6.90
C SER A 70 39.26 -8.10 -7.66
N ALA A 71 39.56 -7.00 -6.98
CA ALA A 71 40.42 -5.94 -7.51
C ALA A 71 41.89 -6.33 -7.39
N ALA A 72 42.71 -5.81 -8.31
CA ALA A 72 44.15 -5.94 -8.22
C ALA A 72 44.66 -5.35 -6.88
N PRO A 73 45.75 -5.91 -6.30
CA PRO A 73 46.36 -5.35 -5.10
C PRO A 73 46.66 -3.86 -5.24
N GLN A 74 46.59 -3.11 -4.13
CA GLN A 74 46.71 -1.65 -4.12
C GLN A 74 47.91 -1.09 -4.93
N PRO A 75 49.10 -1.72 -4.96
CA PRO A 75 50.24 -1.25 -5.77
C PRO A 75 50.00 -1.25 -7.30
N TYR A 76 49.04 -2.04 -7.79
CA TYR A 76 48.73 -2.20 -9.21
C TYR A 76 47.52 -1.38 -9.66
N LEU A 77 46.85 -0.67 -8.75
CA LEU A 77 45.71 0.17 -9.08
C LEU A 77 46.19 1.53 -9.56
N GLU A 78 45.59 2.03 -10.64
CA GLU A 78 45.83 3.40 -11.10
C GLU A 78 45.31 4.39 -10.03
N PRO A 79 46.17 5.30 -9.52
CA PRO A 79 45.87 6.07 -8.32
C PRO A 79 44.68 7.01 -8.46
N VAL A 80 44.47 7.63 -9.63
CA VAL A 80 43.38 8.61 -9.85
C VAL A 80 42.02 7.89 -9.90
N SER A 81 41.94 6.80 -10.66
CA SER A 81 40.74 5.98 -10.81
C SER A 81 40.37 5.32 -9.50
N HIS A 82 41.36 4.81 -8.75
CA HIS A 82 41.13 4.25 -7.43
C HIS A 82 40.56 5.30 -6.45
N MET A 83 41.13 6.51 -6.44
CA MET A 83 40.63 7.62 -5.63
C MET A 83 39.16 7.95 -5.99
N TRP A 84 38.82 8.05 -7.27
CA TRP A 84 37.45 8.34 -7.71
C TRP A 84 36.46 7.23 -7.36
N VAL A 85 36.84 5.95 -7.47
CA VAL A 85 36.00 4.82 -7.03
C VAL A 85 35.75 4.89 -5.52
N VAL A 86 36.79 5.14 -4.72
CA VAL A 86 36.64 5.29 -3.26
C VAL A 86 35.72 6.46 -2.92
N LYS A 87 35.88 7.60 -3.60
CA LYS A 87 35.01 8.78 -3.42
C LYS A 87 33.57 8.48 -3.83
N PHE A 88 33.36 7.83 -4.97
CA PHE A 88 32.05 7.42 -5.45
C PHE A 88 31.33 6.49 -4.46
N LEU A 89 32.01 5.44 -3.98
CA LEU A 89 31.45 4.50 -3.01
C LEU A 89 31.10 5.19 -1.68
N ARG A 90 31.93 6.16 -1.25
CA ARG A 90 31.67 6.93 -0.02
C ARG A 90 30.49 7.88 -0.17
N THR A 91 30.41 8.60 -1.28
CA THR A 91 29.36 9.59 -1.55
C THR A 91 28.02 8.93 -1.86
N HIS A 92 27.99 7.87 -2.67
CA HIS A 92 26.77 7.23 -3.12
C HIS A 92 26.37 5.98 -2.31
N GLY A 93 27.17 5.59 -1.31
CA GLY A 93 26.81 4.51 -0.39
C GLY A 93 25.73 4.91 0.62
N LEU A 94 25.51 6.22 0.81
CA LEU A 94 24.47 6.79 1.65
C LEU A 94 23.51 7.61 0.80
N ILE A 95 22.25 7.61 1.20
CA ILE A 95 21.19 8.44 0.66
C ILE A 95 20.86 9.48 1.71
N HIS A 96 21.13 10.73 1.36
CA HIS A 96 20.85 11.89 2.18
C HIS A 96 19.36 12.23 2.18
N ASP A 97 18.95 13.05 3.15
CA ASP A 97 17.60 13.60 3.27
C ASP A 97 16.48 12.54 3.28
N CYS A 98 16.76 11.38 3.87
CA CYS A 98 15.83 10.27 3.93
C CYS A 98 15.16 10.20 5.31
N PRO A 99 13.85 9.91 5.41
CA PRO A 99 13.19 9.71 6.70
C PRO A 99 13.88 8.63 7.54
N LYS A 100 14.25 9.00 8.77
CA LYS A 100 14.83 8.11 9.76
C LYS A 100 13.74 7.53 10.65
N LEU A 101 13.69 6.21 10.68
CA LEU A 101 12.79 5.43 11.53
C LEU A 101 13.58 4.80 12.67
N LEU A 102 13.03 4.89 13.87
CA LEU A 102 13.47 4.17 15.05
C LEU A 102 12.55 2.96 15.27
N GLN A 103 13.13 1.76 15.24
CA GLN A 103 12.44 0.51 15.51
C GLN A 103 12.34 0.29 17.01
N LEU A 104 11.13 0.41 17.58
CA LEU A 104 10.96 0.29 19.04
C LEU A 104 11.22 -1.15 19.51
N ARG A 105 10.85 -2.16 18.70
CA ARG A 105 11.04 -3.58 19.04
C ARG A 105 12.49 -3.99 19.27
N THR A 106 13.44 -3.24 18.74
CA THR A 106 14.86 -3.54 18.93
C THR A 106 15.31 -3.18 20.35
N PHE A 107 14.69 -2.18 20.99
CA PHE A 107 15.15 -1.62 22.26
C PHE A 107 14.10 -1.72 23.37
N PRO A 108 14.43 -2.28 24.54
CA PRO A 108 13.50 -2.35 25.67
C PRO A 108 13.23 -0.98 26.29
N THR A 109 14.25 -0.11 26.30
CA THR A 109 14.22 1.21 26.93
C THR A 109 14.91 2.23 26.02
N ILE A 110 14.23 3.35 25.76
CA ILE A 110 14.70 4.46 24.94
C ILE A 110 14.59 5.75 25.75
N ALA A 111 15.68 6.49 25.91
CA ALA A 111 15.64 7.82 26.51
C ALA A 111 15.67 8.90 25.42
N ILE A 112 14.75 9.86 25.51
CA ILE A 112 14.67 11.03 24.63
C ILE A 112 15.06 12.24 25.47
N GLY A 113 16.28 12.73 25.30
CA GLY A 113 16.81 13.89 26.02
C GLY A 113 17.29 14.99 25.09
N GLY A 114 18.08 15.91 25.64
CA GLY A 114 18.61 17.06 24.89
C GLY A 114 17.99 18.37 25.34
N ALA A 115 18.09 19.39 24.50
CA ALA A 115 17.54 20.71 24.75
C ALA A 115 16.01 20.68 24.73
N ARG A 116 15.38 21.36 25.70
CA ARG A 116 13.94 21.63 25.66
C ARG A 116 13.69 22.92 24.86
N PRO A 117 12.64 22.98 24.02
CA PRO A 117 11.52 22.04 23.90
C PRO A 117 11.75 20.88 22.90
N GLY A 118 12.92 20.75 22.28
CA GLY A 118 13.19 19.80 21.20
C GLY A 118 12.90 18.34 21.56
N ALA A 119 13.36 17.88 22.72
CA ALA A 119 13.10 16.52 23.20
C ALA A 119 11.60 16.21 23.38
N ASP A 120 10.86 17.16 23.97
CA ASP A 120 9.44 17.02 24.26
C ASP A 120 8.63 16.96 22.95
N ARG A 121 8.99 17.79 21.97
CA ARG A 121 8.35 17.83 20.64
C ARG A 121 8.68 16.61 19.78
N LEU A 122 9.88 16.06 19.90
CA LEU A 122 10.25 14.81 19.23
C LEU A 122 9.43 13.64 19.79
N LEU A 123 9.33 13.52 21.12
CA LEU A 123 8.52 12.47 21.74
C LEU A 123 7.04 12.61 21.35
N THR A 124 6.52 13.82 21.29
CA THR A 124 5.16 14.12 20.80
C THR A 124 4.97 13.63 19.36
N ALA A 125 5.89 13.95 18.45
CA ALA A 125 5.85 13.50 17.06
C ALA A 125 5.91 11.96 16.96
N MET A 126 6.78 11.32 17.76
CA MET A 126 6.92 9.87 17.79
C MET A 126 5.61 9.17 18.21
N ILE A 127 4.94 9.68 19.25
CA ILE A 127 3.66 9.13 19.74
C ILE A 127 2.57 9.29 18.69
N CYS A 128 2.41 10.48 18.11
CA CYS A 128 1.41 10.73 17.08
C CYS A 128 1.62 9.85 15.84
N HIS A 129 2.87 9.69 15.40
CA HIS A 129 3.21 8.83 14.28
C HIS A 129 2.85 7.37 14.55
N LEU A 130 3.13 6.84 15.75
CA LEU A 130 2.74 5.49 16.14
C LEU A 130 1.22 5.32 16.15
N ALA A 131 0.49 6.28 16.73
CA ALA A 131 -0.96 6.23 16.88
C ALA A 131 -1.70 6.28 15.53
N VAL A 132 -1.19 7.01 14.55
CA VAL A 132 -1.81 7.11 13.21
C VAL A 132 -1.65 5.80 12.42
N PHE A 133 -0.50 5.14 12.54
CA PHE A 133 -0.19 3.97 11.70
C PHE A 133 -0.54 2.62 12.33
N HIS A 134 -0.72 2.55 13.65
CA HIS A 134 -1.05 1.32 14.34
C HIS A 134 -2.43 1.40 14.97
N PRO A 135 -3.22 0.33 14.88
CA PRO A 135 -4.50 0.27 15.56
C PRO A 135 -4.34 0.07 17.09
N PRO A 136 -5.24 0.61 17.95
CA PRO A 136 -5.15 0.52 19.41
C PRO A 136 -5.28 -0.90 20.00
N ASP A 137 -5.75 -1.88 19.22
CA ASP A 137 -5.78 -3.30 19.60
C ASP A 137 -4.43 -4.00 19.43
N LEU A 138 -3.61 -3.55 18.45
CA LEU A 138 -2.26 -4.05 18.22
C LEU A 138 -1.18 -3.25 18.96
N LEU A 139 -1.36 -1.95 19.16
CA LEU A 139 -0.40 -1.10 19.85
C LEU A 139 -1.11 -0.26 20.92
N GLN A 140 -0.76 -0.48 22.18
CA GLN A 140 -1.26 0.28 23.32
C GLN A 140 -0.22 1.29 23.80
N ILE A 141 -0.69 2.43 24.29
CA ILE A 141 0.16 3.47 24.87
C ILE A 141 -0.25 3.66 26.32
N ARG A 142 0.70 3.46 27.24
CA ARG A 142 0.49 3.67 28.67
C ARG A 142 1.38 4.80 29.15
N VAL A 143 0.83 5.72 29.91
CA VAL A 143 1.53 6.95 30.29
C VAL A 143 1.79 6.94 31.78
N LEU A 144 3.02 7.27 32.19
CA LEU A 144 3.36 7.55 33.57
C LEU A 144 3.77 9.03 33.67
N THR A 145 3.08 9.78 34.52
CA THR A 145 3.32 11.22 34.70
C THR A 145 3.14 11.64 36.16
N ASP A 146 3.93 12.61 36.62
CA ASP A 146 3.73 13.21 37.95
C ASP A 146 2.52 14.16 37.94
N ASP A 147 2.15 14.71 36.77
CA ASP A 147 1.01 15.61 36.56
C ASP A 147 0.17 15.18 35.34
N PRO A 148 -1.03 14.58 35.55
CA PRO A 148 -1.93 14.21 34.45
C PRO A 148 -2.57 15.38 33.70
N GLU A 149 -2.64 16.57 34.31
CA GLU A 149 -3.27 17.76 33.71
C GLU A 149 -2.25 18.73 33.09
N ASP A 150 -0.98 18.32 33.01
CA ASP A 150 0.08 19.07 32.32
C ASP A 150 -0.39 19.48 30.91
N PRO A 151 -0.48 20.79 30.59
CA PRO A 151 -0.92 21.27 29.29
C PRO A 151 -0.16 20.69 28.10
N ASP A 152 1.13 20.35 28.28
CA ASP A 152 1.99 19.83 27.22
C ASP A 152 1.68 18.36 26.88
N TRP A 153 1.05 17.62 27.80
CA TRP A 153 0.80 16.17 27.68
C TRP A 153 -0.66 15.77 27.86
N SER A 154 -1.52 16.68 28.34
CA SER A 154 -2.96 16.44 28.56
C SER A 154 -3.69 15.96 27.31
N TRP A 155 -3.12 16.17 26.13
CA TRP A 155 -3.69 15.72 24.86
C TRP A 155 -3.70 14.20 24.66
N LEU A 156 -2.84 13.48 25.38
CA LEU A 156 -2.79 12.02 25.36
C LEU A 156 -4.13 11.39 25.76
N LYS A 157 -4.93 12.07 26.59
CA LYS A 157 -6.24 11.59 27.06
C LYS A 157 -7.27 11.37 25.96
N TRP A 158 -7.06 11.95 24.79
CA TRP A 158 -7.93 11.76 23.62
C TRP A 158 -7.50 10.60 22.74
N LEU A 159 -6.27 10.10 22.85
CA LEU A 159 -5.82 9.00 22.00
C LEU A 159 -6.58 7.70 22.35
N PRO A 160 -7.12 6.99 21.34
CA PRO A 160 -7.77 5.70 21.59
C PRO A 160 -6.77 4.64 22.08
N HIS A 161 -5.48 4.78 21.78
CA HIS A 161 -4.40 3.90 22.23
C HIS A 161 -4.14 3.94 23.74
N VAL A 162 -4.61 4.99 24.41
CA VAL A 162 -4.48 5.18 25.86
C VAL A 162 -5.73 4.67 26.59
N GLN A 163 -6.74 4.17 25.88
CA GLN A 163 -7.94 3.62 26.50
C GLN A 163 -7.76 2.15 26.86
N HIS A 164 -8.21 1.77 28.06
CA HIS A 164 -8.26 0.38 28.48
C HIS A 164 -9.29 -0.38 27.64
N GLN A 165 -8.97 -1.60 27.23
CA GLN A 165 -9.83 -2.37 26.33
C GLN A 165 -11.06 -2.96 27.01
N THR A 166 -10.99 -3.21 28.33
CA THR A 166 -12.06 -3.89 29.08
C THR A 166 -12.64 -3.08 30.23
N ASP A 167 -11.89 -2.12 30.76
CA ASP A 167 -12.30 -1.39 31.97
C ASP A 167 -12.92 -0.07 31.56
N THR A 168 -14.05 0.25 32.19
CA THR A 168 -14.82 1.46 31.93
C THR A 168 -15.15 2.15 33.25
N ASP A 169 -15.17 3.48 33.20
CA ASP A 169 -15.67 4.37 34.25
C ASP A 169 -16.90 5.14 33.74
N ALA A 170 -17.39 6.09 34.53
CA ALA A 170 -18.56 6.90 34.18
C ALA A 170 -18.36 7.78 32.93
N ALA A 171 -17.12 8.03 32.50
CA ALA A 171 -16.77 8.83 31.34
C ALA A 171 -16.39 7.99 30.10
N GLY A 172 -16.40 6.66 30.20
CA GLY A 172 -16.08 5.73 29.11
C GLY A 172 -14.94 4.76 29.47
N PRO A 173 -14.18 4.26 28.51
CA PRO A 173 -13.00 3.44 28.79
C PRO A 173 -11.99 4.15 29.70
N VAL A 174 -11.52 3.45 30.73
CA VAL A 174 -10.54 3.98 31.68
C VAL A 174 -9.26 4.34 30.92
N ARG A 175 -8.68 5.50 31.24
CA ARG A 175 -7.43 5.95 30.60
C ARG A 175 -6.24 5.30 31.29
N MET A 176 -5.35 4.69 30.53
CA MET A 176 -4.08 4.12 30.97
C MET A 176 -3.02 5.22 31.21
N ILE A 177 -3.39 6.23 31.99
CA ILE A 177 -2.53 7.32 32.46
C ILE A 177 -2.40 7.15 33.97
N TYR A 178 -1.18 6.90 34.43
CA TYR A 178 -0.89 6.58 35.81
C TYR A 178 0.01 7.64 36.43
N THR A 179 -0.20 7.91 37.73
CA THR A 179 0.68 8.74 38.55
C THR A 179 1.68 7.94 39.37
N ARG A 180 1.51 6.61 39.38
CA ARG A 180 2.34 5.68 40.15
C ARG A 180 2.71 4.48 39.29
N PRO A 181 3.93 3.93 39.43
CA PRO A 181 4.37 2.75 38.66
C PRO A 181 3.52 1.51 38.88
N ASP A 182 2.80 1.42 40.00
CA ASP A 182 1.94 0.28 40.35
C ASP A 182 0.88 -0.03 39.26
N GLY A 183 0.44 1.00 38.50
CA GLY A 183 -0.49 0.83 37.37
C GLY A 183 0.12 0.11 36.14
N LEU A 184 1.42 -0.19 36.16
CA LEU A 184 2.14 -0.92 35.12
C LEU A 184 2.56 -2.33 35.59
N ALA A 185 2.12 -2.77 36.77
CA ALA A 185 2.56 -4.02 37.39
C ALA A 185 2.21 -5.27 36.56
N ASP A 186 1.13 -5.24 35.78
CA ASP A 186 0.74 -6.33 34.87
C ASP A 186 1.79 -6.58 33.78
N LEU A 187 2.51 -5.54 33.33
CA LEU A 187 3.57 -5.67 32.33
C LEU A 187 4.78 -6.43 32.89
N ALA A 188 4.99 -6.42 34.21
CA ALA A 188 6.08 -7.15 34.85
C ALA A 188 5.89 -8.68 34.79
N ALA A 189 4.67 -9.16 34.57
CA ALA A 189 4.37 -10.59 34.42
C ALA A 189 4.79 -11.15 33.05
N ARG A 190 5.11 -10.29 32.08
CA ARG A 190 5.56 -10.71 30.74
C ARG A 190 6.98 -11.31 30.79
N GLY A 191 7.30 -12.15 29.81
CA GLY A 191 8.64 -12.71 29.62
C GLY A 191 9.71 -11.65 29.37
N PRO A 192 11.00 -12.02 29.27
CA PRO A 192 12.08 -11.09 28.98
C PRO A 192 11.94 -10.48 27.58
N HIS A 193 12.49 -9.28 27.38
CA HIS A 193 12.57 -8.67 26.04
C HIS A 193 13.42 -9.52 25.11
N ALA A 194 12.94 -9.69 23.88
CA ALA A 194 13.71 -10.29 22.79
C ALA A 194 13.62 -9.33 21.58
N PRO A 195 14.77 -8.82 21.09
CA PRO A 195 14.79 -7.88 19.98
C PRO A 195 14.00 -8.39 18.76
N ASP A 196 13.19 -7.50 18.18
CA ASP A 196 12.42 -7.71 16.95
C ASP A 196 11.40 -8.87 16.98
N THR A 197 11.20 -9.48 18.15
CA THR A 197 10.23 -10.55 18.35
C THR A 197 8.83 -9.98 18.53
N LEU A 198 7.82 -10.63 17.92
CA LEU A 198 6.43 -10.23 18.07
C LEU A 198 5.86 -10.70 19.41
N PRO A 199 5.10 -9.85 20.13
CA PRO A 199 4.48 -10.26 21.38
C PRO A 199 3.26 -11.15 21.18
N THR A 200 2.95 -11.92 22.21
CA THR A 200 1.64 -12.56 22.37
C THR A 200 0.66 -11.51 22.90
N GLY A 201 -0.07 -10.84 22.00
CA GLY A 201 -1.02 -9.76 22.32
C GLY A 201 -0.54 -8.37 21.88
N PRO A 202 -1.09 -7.27 22.43
CA PRO A 202 -0.71 -5.92 22.03
C PRO A 202 0.73 -5.60 22.42
N TYR A 203 1.42 -4.91 21.51
CA TYR A 203 2.67 -4.23 21.80
C TYR A 203 2.38 -3.01 22.67
N VAL A 204 3.10 -2.85 23.77
CA VAL A 204 2.86 -1.77 24.74
C VAL A 204 4.01 -0.79 24.69
N VAL A 205 3.69 0.46 24.39
CA VAL A 205 4.62 1.59 24.51
C VAL A 205 4.33 2.29 25.83
N VAL A 206 5.27 2.25 26.76
CA VAL A 206 5.19 2.98 28.02
C VAL A 206 5.85 4.33 27.82
N VAL A 207 5.11 5.42 27.95
CA VAL A 207 5.61 6.79 27.92
C VAL A 207 5.86 7.23 29.35
N ASP A 208 7.12 7.30 29.75
CA ASP A 208 7.55 7.74 31.07
C ASP A 208 7.95 9.22 31.04
N LEU A 209 7.05 10.09 31.51
CA LEU A 209 7.24 11.53 31.61
C LEU A 209 7.91 11.95 32.94
N THR A 210 8.14 11.01 33.87
CA THR A 210 8.71 11.26 35.20
C THR A 210 10.23 11.32 35.23
N GLY A 211 10.89 11.09 34.09
CA GLY A 211 12.35 11.10 33.96
C GLY A 211 13.04 9.80 34.37
N GLY A 212 12.32 8.68 34.40
CA GLY A 212 12.88 7.36 34.72
C GLY A 212 12.36 6.73 36.02
N LYS A 213 11.34 7.31 36.67
CA LYS A 213 10.77 6.74 37.91
C LYS A 213 9.83 5.56 37.66
N ALA A 214 9.59 5.18 36.40
CA ALA A 214 8.79 4.00 36.07
C ALA A 214 9.36 2.70 36.66
N GLY A 215 10.65 2.65 37.00
CA GLY A 215 11.26 1.50 37.67
C GLY A 215 11.24 0.22 36.82
N PHE A 216 11.08 0.35 35.50
CA PHE A 216 11.04 -0.78 34.59
C PHE A 216 12.43 -1.42 34.44
N PRO A 217 12.55 -2.76 34.41
CA PRO A 217 13.84 -3.42 34.27
C PRO A 217 14.60 -2.97 33.01
N PRO A 218 15.91 -2.70 33.09
CA PRO A 218 16.71 -2.34 31.91
C PRO A 218 16.68 -3.39 30.80
N ASP A 219 16.59 -4.66 31.19
CA ASP A 219 16.48 -5.82 30.30
C ASP A 219 15.09 -5.95 29.64
N GLY A 220 14.14 -5.09 30.03
CA GLY A 220 12.82 -4.98 29.43
C GLY A 220 11.90 -6.17 29.64
N ARG A 221 10.75 -6.10 28.96
CA ARG A 221 9.71 -7.14 28.96
C ARG A 221 9.23 -7.38 27.55
N ALA A 222 8.80 -8.61 27.26
CA ALA A 222 8.36 -9.02 25.94
C ALA A 222 7.23 -8.11 25.41
N GLY A 223 7.45 -7.51 24.25
CA GLY A 223 6.48 -6.61 23.63
C GLY A 223 6.27 -5.28 24.35
N VAL A 224 7.24 -4.84 25.16
CA VAL A 224 7.17 -3.57 25.88
C VAL A 224 8.40 -2.73 25.56
N THR A 225 8.17 -1.49 25.12
CA THR A 225 9.23 -0.48 25.04
C THR A 225 8.88 0.70 25.92
N VAL A 226 9.82 1.12 26.76
CA VAL A 226 9.70 2.31 27.59
C VAL A 226 10.38 3.49 26.90
N LEU A 227 9.61 4.53 26.58
CA LEU A 227 10.07 5.83 26.10
C LEU A 227 10.15 6.77 27.30
N THR A 228 11.36 7.06 27.78
CA THR A 228 11.59 7.97 28.91
C THR A 228 11.95 9.36 28.41
N LEU A 229 11.17 10.36 28.80
CA LEU A 229 11.50 11.76 28.55
C LEU A 229 12.59 12.21 29.53
N GLY A 230 13.71 12.70 29.00
CA GLY A 230 14.87 13.16 29.76
C GLY A 230 16.11 12.28 29.57
N ASN A 231 17.17 12.61 30.30
CA ASN A 231 18.50 12.01 30.12
C ASN A 231 18.70 10.75 30.99
N HIS A 232 17.77 9.79 30.91
CA HIS A 232 17.84 8.55 31.68
C HIS A 232 19.05 7.71 31.23
N ARG A 233 20.02 7.53 32.13
CA ARG A 233 21.31 6.88 31.80
C ARG A 233 21.19 5.36 31.66
N GLY A 234 20.18 4.75 32.28
CA GLY A 234 19.95 3.30 32.25
C GLY A 234 19.25 2.80 30.98
N SER A 235 18.86 3.69 30.05
CA SER A 235 18.17 3.27 28.83
C SER A 235 19.12 2.65 27.81
N ALA A 236 18.69 1.56 27.19
CA ALA A 236 19.47 0.81 26.20
C ALA A 236 19.75 1.63 24.93
N TYR A 237 18.83 2.49 24.52
CA TYR A 237 19.04 3.43 23.42
C TYR A 237 18.76 4.84 23.90
N ARG A 238 19.57 5.80 23.42
CA ARG A 238 19.46 7.20 23.85
C ARG A 238 19.54 8.09 22.63
N ILE A 239 18.56 8.98 22.50
CA ILE A 239 18.55 10.03 21.50
C ILE A 239 18.59 11.39 22.21
N ARG A 240 19.35 12.33 21.66
CA ARG A 240 19.48 13.69 22.19
C ARG A 240 19.24 14.69 21.09
N VAL A 241 18.28 15.58 21.29
CA VAL A 241 17.99 16.69 20.37
C VAL A 241 18.81 17.91 20.78
N ALA A 242 19.56 18.48 19.85
CA ALA A 242 20.32 19.72 20.05
C ALA A 242 19.44 20.96 19.82
N GLU A 243 19.93 22.14 20.22
CA GLU A 243 19.18 23.40 20.05
C GLU A 243 19.02 23.81 18.59
N ASP A 244 19.92 23.36 17.72
CA ASP A 244 19.88 23.60 16.27
C ASP A 244 18.89 22.68 15.53
N GLY A 245 18.21 21.77 16.25
CA GLY A 245 17.26 20.82 15.68
C GLY A 245 17.90 19.54 15.13
N THR A 246 19.22 19.36 15.25
CA THR A 246 19.85 18.07 14.96
C THR A 246 19.58 17.07 16.09
N ALA A 247 19.74 15.77 15.82
CA ALA A 247 19.73 14.77 16.90
C ALA A 247 20.83 13.74 16.74
N ASP A 248 21.38 13.36 17.89
CA ASP A 248 22.40 12.32 18.03
C ASP A 248 21.81 11.08 18.71
N ASP A 249 22.17 9.89 18.23
CA ASP A 249 21.87 8.62 18.87
C ASP A 249 23.10 8.02 19.57
N ARG A 250 22.82 7.13 20.53
CA ARG A 250 23.84 6.36 21.23
C ARG A 250 23.31 5.00 21.65
N LEU A 251 24.07 3.97 21.27
CA LEU A 251 23.95 2.60 21.78
C LEU A 251 24.80 2.38 23.04
N PRO A 252 24.56 1.30 23.81
CA PRO A 252 25.35 0.99 25.00
C PRO A 252 26.83 0.83 24.63
N GLY A 253 27.72 1.44 25.40
CA GLY A 253 29.18 1.38 25.15
C GLY A 253 29.69 2.22 23.97
N GLN A 254 28.82 2.84 23.17
CA GLN A 254 29.22 3.68 22.03
C GLN A 254 29.22 5.18 22.40
N GLN A 255 29.83 6.00 21.55
CA GLN A 255 29.72 7.46 21.62
C GLN A 255 28.45 7.95 20.92
N PHE A 256 28.04 9.20 21.21
CA PHE A 256 26.97 9.83 20.44
C PHE A 256 27.42 10.06 19.01
N ARG A 257 26.53 9.82 18.05
CA ARG A 257 26.75 10.12 16.64
C ARG A 257 25.50 10.78 16.06
N LEU A 258 25.69 11.59 15.04
CA LEU A 258 24.60 12.25 14.33
C LEU A 258 23.69 11.19 13.68
N VAL A 259 22.39 11.21 14.03
CA VAL A 259 21.39 10.33 13.45
C VAL A 259 20.44 11.07 12.52
N THR A 260 20.10 12.31 12.84
CA THR A 260 19.22 13.17 12.02
C THR A 260 19.78 14.58 11.90
N SER A 261 19.83 15.10 10.68
CA SER A 261 20.14 16.50 10.40
C SER A 261 19.00 17.43 10.82
N VAL A 262 17.76 16.95 10.74
CA VAL A 262 16.57 17.64 11.21
C VAL A 262 15.70 16.64 11.98
N ALA A 263 15.60 16.82 13.30
CA ALA A 263 14.72 16.04 14.14
C ALA A 263 13.26 16.42 13.88
N ASP A 264 12.38 15.41 13.86
CA ASP A 264 10.95 15.66 13.76
C ASP A 264 10.46 16.38 15.03
N SER A 265 9.51 17.31 14.85
CA SER A 265 8.97 18.13 15.94
C SER A 265 7.48 18.30 15.74
N MET A 266 6.69 18.15 16.81
CA MET A 266 5.26 18.44 16.82
C MET A 266 4.90 19.18 18.11
N SER A 267 4.10 20.23 17.99
CA SER A 267 3.59 20.97 19.16
C SER A 267 2.46 20.22 19.87
N PRO A 268 2.26 20.45 21.18
CA PRO A 268 1.10 19.90 21.90
C PRO A 268 -0.24 20.27 21.27
N GLN A 269 -0.35 21.45 20.64
CA GLN A 269 -1.58 21.91 20.00
C GLN A 269 -1.89 21.12 18.71
N GLU A 270 -0.87 20.82 17.90
CA GLU A 270 -1.00 19.96 16.72
C GLU A 270 -1.36 18.53 17.13
N ALA A 271 -0.66 18.00 18.13
CA ALA A 271 -0.94 16.68 18.69
C ALA A 271 -2.37 16.58 19.24
N ALA A 272 -2.87 17.62 19.93
CA ALA A 272 -4.25 17.69 20.41
C ALA A 272 -5.29 17.72 19.29
N ARG A 273 -4.98 18.34 18.14
CA ARG A 273 -5.88 18.29 16.96
C ARG A 273 -5.92 16.90 16.36
N LEU A 274 -4.76 16.26 16.22
CA LEU A 274 -4.62 14.90 15.71
C LEU A 274 -5.32 13.89 16.63
N ALA A 275 -5.05 13.93 17.94
CA ALA A 275 -5.62 13.02 18.92
C ALA A 275 -7.14 13.13 18.97
N ARG A 276 -7.71 14.34 18.96
CA ARG A 276 -9.18 14.53 18.89
C ARG A 276 -9.79 14.02 17.60
N LYS A 277 -9.10 14.19 16.46
CA LYS A 277 -9.57 13.64 15.17
C LYS A 277 -9.54 12.11 15.19
N LEU A 278 -8.50 11.52 15.78
CA LEU A 278 -8.33 10.06 15.90
C LEU A 278 -9.31 9.44 16.90
N ALA A 279 -9.67 10.16 17.97
CA ALA A 279 -10.66 9.74 18.98
C ALA A 279 -12.05 9.44 18.39
N GLY A 280 -12.36 9.97 17.21
CA GLY A 280 -13.60 9.67 16.49
C GLY A 280 -13.65 8.27 15.88
N TRP A 281 -12.55 7.50 15.96
CA TRP A 281 -12.42 6.18 15.36
C TRP A 281 -12.14 5.12 16.44
N SER A 282 -12.78 3.96 16.30
CA SER A 282 -12.56 2.78 17.16
C SER A 282 -12.57 1.52 16.29
N ILE A 283 -11.88 0.48 16.76
CA ILE A 283 -11.77 -0.83 16.08
C ILE A 283 -12.71 -1.83 16.71
N THR A 284 -12.77 -1.80 18.03
CA THR A 284 -13.85 -2.42 18.79
C THR A 284 -15.13 -1.68 18.41
N GLY A 285 -16.07 -2.39 17.76
CA GLY A 285 -17.37 -1.88 17.34
C GLY A 285 -18.27 -1.36 18.47
N THR A 286 -17.73 -1.13 19.68
CA THR A 286 -18.29 -0.18 20.64
C THR A 286 -18.17 1.23 20.07
N ILE A 287 -19.13 1.51 19.18
CA ILE A 287 -19.67 2.83 18.95
C ILE A 287 -19.82 3.48 20.33
N LEU A 288 -18.98 4.47 20.64
CA LEU A 288 -19.28 5.42 21.71
C LEU A 288 -20.73 5.85 21.47
N ASP A 289 -21.58 5.57 22.46
CA ASP A 289 -23.01 5.84 22.46
C ASP A 289 -23.23 7.36 22.42
N LYS A 290 -22.98 7.96 21.27
CA LYS A 290 -23.68 9.17 20.87
C LYS A 290 -25.10 8.68 20.66
N THR A 291 -25.98 9.11 21.57
CA THR A 291 -27.42 8.90 21.64
C THR A 291 -28.17 9.30 20.36
N SER A 292 -27.83 8.64 19.26
CA SER A 292 -28.52 8.61 17.99
C SER A 292 -27.96 7.40 17.25
N ARG A 293 -28.66 6.26 17.39
CA ARG A 293 -28.53 5.10 16.52
C ARG A 293 -28.32 5.54 15.07
N VAL A 294 -27.14 5.25 14.55
CA VAL A 294 -26.99 4.79 13.18
C VAL A 294 -25.99 3.66 13.28
N GLN A 295 -26.46 2.41 13.32
CA GLN A 295 -25.74 1.38 12.55
C GLN A 295 -25.48 2.08 11.23
N LYS A 296 -24.22 2.44 10.92
CA LYS A 296 -23.91 2.92 9.58
C LYS A 296 -24.36 1.75 8.72
N LYS A 297 -25.58 1.86 8.17
CA LYS A 297 -26.04 0.98 7.11
C LYS A 297 -24.82 0.92 6.23
N VAL A 298 -24.19 -0.25 6.10
CA VAL A 298 -23.25 -0.46 5.02
C VAL A 298 -23.99 0.10 3.83
N ALA A 299 -23.41 1.13 3.24
CA ALA A 299 -24.05 1.91 2.20
C ALA A 299 -24.46 0.96 1.09
N THR A 300 -25.69 0.44 1.13
CA THR A 300 -26.16 -0.55 0.15
C THR A 300 -26.39 0.11 -1.20
N GLU A 301 -26.44 1.44 -1.22
CA GLU A 301 -26.64 2.23 -2.40
C GLU A 301 -25.34 2.36 -3.20
N TRP A 302 -25.42 2.03 -4.48
CA TRP A 302 -24.29 2.04 -5.40
C TRP A 302 -23.54 3.39 -5.48
N HIS A 303 -24.24 4.53 -5.40
CA HIS A 303 -23.59 5.85 -5.50
C HIS A 303 -22.54 6.09 -4.39
N GLN A 304 -22.73 5.50 -3.22
CA GLN A 304 -21.80 5.63 -2.10
C GLN A 304 -20.57 4.74 -2.30
N LEU A 305 -20.69 3.62 -3.02
CA LEU A 305 -19.59 2.74 -3.40
C LEU A 305 -18.55 3.47 -4.27
N VAL A 306 -19.00 4.38 -5.14
CA VAL A 306 -18.15 5.23 -5.99
C VAL A 306 -17.78 6.57 -5.33
N GLY A 307 -18.07 6.74 -4.03
CA GLY A 307 -17.72 7.94 -3.27
C GLY A 307 -18.58 9.17 -3.59
N ALA A 308 -19.82 8.98 -4.09
CA ALA A 308 -20.80 10.04 -4.26
C ALA A 308 -21.79 10.09 -3.08
N LYS A 309 -22.25 11.29 -2.72
CA LYS A 309 -23.25 11.45 -1.63
C LYS A 309 -24.67 11.23 -2.12
N THR A 310 -24.95 11.58 -3.37
CA THR A 310 -26.23 11.35 -4.04
C THR A 310 -25.99 10.88 -5.49
N VAL A 311 -27.03 10.36 -6.14
CA VAL A 311 -26.94 9.87 -7.53
C VAL A 311 -26.71 11.02 -8.51
N GLU A 312 -27.26 12.20 -8.24
CA GLU A 312 -27.16 13.39 -9.08
C GLU A 312 -25.73 13.95 -9.12
N GLU A 313 -24.89 13.65 -8.12
CA GLU A 313 -23.48 14.03 -8.14
C GLU A 313 -22.66 13.22 -9.17
N ILE A 314 -23.20 12.11 -9.68
CA ILE A 314 -22.55 11.25 -10.66
C ILE A 314 -22.74 11.87 -12.04
N THR A 315 -21.85 12.81 -12.33
CA THR A 315 -21.80 13.54 -13.60
C THR A 315 -20.43 13.39 -14.25
N PRO A 316 -20.29 13.69 -15.55
CA PRO A 316 -19.00 13.71 -16.24
C PRO A 316 -17.89 14.51 -15.54
N SER A 317 -18.25 15.49 -14.69
CA SER A 317 -17.29 16.25 -13.89
C SER A 317 -16.49 15.42 -12.88
N ARG A 318 -16.97 14.23 -12.51
CA ARG A 318 -16.28 13.28 -11.61
C ARG A 318 -15.28 12.39 -12.33
N TRP A 319 -15.30 12.33 -13.66
CA TRP A 319 -14.36 11.51 -14.40
C TRP A 319 -12.94 12.00 -14.19
N ARG A 320 -12.06 11.05 -13.91
CA ARG A 320 -10.63 11.30 -13.76
C ARG A 320 -9.87 10.64 -14.90
N MET A 321 -8.85 11.35 -15.38
CA MET A 321 -7.79 10.79 -16.22
C MET A 321 -6.69 10.30 -15.28
N TYR A 322 -6.47 9.00 -15.23
CA TYR A 322 -5.42 8.37 -14.43
C TYR A 322 -4.12 8.32 -15.22
N THR A 323 -2.99 8.63 -14.60
CA THR A 323 -1.69 8.39 -15.25
C THR A 323 -1.34 6.91 -15.20
N ASP A 324 -0.43 6.46 -16.07
CA ASP A 324 0.01 5.06 -16.05
C ASP A 324 0.66 4.63 -14.73
N THR A 325 1.24 5.58 -13.99
CA THR A 325 1.82 5.32 -12.67
C THR A 325 0.80 5.29 -11.53
N ASP A 326 -0.45 5.68 -11.80
CA ASP A 326 -1.48 5.77 -10.76
C ASP A 326 -1.91 4.38 -10.30
N ARG A 327 -1.89 4.16 -8.99
CA ARG A 327 -2.27 2.89 -8.37
C ARG A 327 -3.77 2.63 -8.44
N ASP A 328 -4.58 3.67 -8.51
CA ASP A 328 -6.04 3.55 -8.56
C ASP A 328 -6.57 3.41 -10.00
N ARG A 329 -5.68 3.44 -11.01
CA ARG A 329 -6.00 3.14 -12.41
C ARG A 329 -6.60 1.73 -12.52
N LEU A 330 -7.75 1.62 -13.17
CA LEU A 330 -8.49 0.37 -13.39
C LEU A 330 -8.81 -0.44 -12.11
N LYS A 331 -8.88 0.24 -10.97
CA LYS A 331 -9.27 -0.36 -9.69
C LYS A 331 -10.72 -0.03 -9.38
N ILE A 332 -11.59 -1.02 -9.44
CA ILE A 332 -13.04 -0.84 -9.49
C ILE A 332 -13.68 -1.32 -8.18
N PRO A 333 -14.36 -0.46 -7.41
CA PRO A 333 -15.11 -0.91 -6.25
C PRO A 333 -16.37 -1.67 -6.71
N PHE A 334 -16.68 -2.81 -6.08
CA PHE A 334 -17.83 -3.64 -6.48
C PHE A 334 -18.75 -4.04 -5.33
N GLY A 335 -18.33 -3.88 -4.07
CA GLY A 335 -19.14 -4.27 -2.93
C GLY A 335 -18.41 -4.08 -1.62
N HIS A 336 -18.95 -4.69 -0.56
CA HIS A 336 -18.41 -4.62 0.78
C HIS A 336 -18.07 -6.00 1.31
N GLU A 337 -16.98 -6.11 2.07
CA GLU A 337 -16.65 -7.31 2.82
C GLU A 337 -17.64 -7.49 3.97
N LEU A 338 -18.30 -8.65 4.05
CA LEU A 338 -19.37 -8.94 5.01
C LEU A 338 -18.95 -8.78 6.48
N LYS A 339 -17.69 -9.07 6.80
CA LYS A 339 -17.19 -9.05 8.19
C LYS A 339 -16.79 -7.65 8.65
N THR A 340 -16.19 -6.87 7.76
CA THR A 340 -15.54 -5.59 8.10
C THR A 340 -16.32 -4.37 7.61
N GLY A 341 -17.20 -4.55 6.62
CA GLY A 341 -17.86 -3.45 5.91
C GLY A 341 -16.95 -2.68 4.96
N ASN A 342 -15.68 -3.09 4.80
CA ASN A 342 -14.72 -2.43 3.93
C ASN A 342 -15.12 -2.59 2.46
N VAL A 343 -14.89 -1.55 1.65
CA VAL A 343 -15.11 -1.62 0.20
C VAL A 343 -14.12 -2.60 -0.42
N MET A 344 -14.65 -3.54 -1.21
CA MET A 344 -13.88 -4.48 -2.01
C MET A 344 -13.63 -3.90 -3.40
N TYR A 345 -12.42 -4.10 -3.89
CA TYR A 345 -11.97 -3.61 -5.19
C TYR A 345 -11.57 -4.78 -6.09
N LEU A 346 -11.89 -4.66 -7.38
CA LEU A 346 -11.36 -5.49 -8.45
C LEU A 346 -10.31 -4.67 -9.19
N ASP A 347 -9.06 -5.12 -9.15
CA ASP A 347 -7.96 -4.51 -9.89
C ASP A 347 -7.66 -5.37 -11.12
N ILE A 348 -7.96 -4.85 -12.31
CA ILE A 348 -7.79 -5.56 -13.59
C ILE A 348 -6.47 -5.21 -14.30
N LYS A 349 -5.52 -4.56 -13.62
CA LYS A 349 -4.17 -4.35 -14.18
C LYS A 349 -3.40 -5.66 -14.26
N GLU A 350 -2.31 -5.63 -15.01
CA GLU A 350 -1.37 -6.75 -15.11
C GLU A 350 -0.67 -7.02 -13.77
N GLY A 351 -0.21 -8.26 -13.57
CA GLY A 351 0.52 -8.64 -12.35
C GLY A 351 1.81 -7.83 -12.15
N ALA A 352 2.45 -7.37 -13.24
CA ALA A 352 3.61 -6.47 -13.19
C ALA A 352 3.28 -5.10 -12.56
N GLU A 353 2.00 -4.71 -12.53
CA GLU A 353 1.48 -3.47 -11.92
C GLU A 353 0.74 -3.73 -10.61
N PHE A 354 0.94 -4.90 -9.98
CA PHE A 354 0.28 -5.34 -8.75
C PHE A 354 -1.24 -5.58 -8.88
N GLY A 355 -1.76 -5.74 -10.09
CA GLY A 355 -3.17 -6.06 -10.35
C GLY A 355 -3.47 -7.56 -10.30
N GLY A 356 -4.77 -7.90 -10.33
CA GLY A 356 -5.26 -9.29 -10.35
C GLY A 356 -5.09 -10.01 -11.68
N GLY A 357 -4.56 -9.33 -12.70
CA GLY A 357 -4.41 -9.81 -14.06
C GLY A 357 -5.44 -9.18 -15.02
N PRO A 358 -5.10 -9.05 -16.31
CA PRO A 358 -5.95 -8.39 -17.30
C PRO A 358 -7.20 -9.22 -17.69
N HIS A 359 -7.24 -10.48 -17.27
CA HIS A 359 -8.32 -11.43 -17.57
C HIS A 359 -8.95 -11.95 -16.29
N GLY A 360 -10.27 -11.98 -16.25
CA GLY A 360 -11.06 -12.54 -15.16
C GLY A 360 -12.09 -13.54 -15.68
N MET A 361 -12.49 -14.45 -14.79
CA MET A 361 -13.57 -15.40 -15.02
C MET A 361 -14.59 -15.27 -13.89
N LEU A 362 -15.85 -14.98 -14.24
CA LEU A 362 -16.96 -14.91 -13.29
C LEU A 362 -17.88 -16.12 -13.48
N ILE A 363 -17.98 -16.93 -12.43
CA ILE A 363 -18.81 -18.14 -12.39
C ILE A 363 -19.93 -17.91 -11.36
N GLY A 364 -21.16 -18.20 -11.76
CA GLY A 364 -22.33 -18.10 -10.88
C GLY A 364 -23.52 -18.80 -11.50
N THR A 365 -24.30 -19.49 -10.68
CA THR A 365 -25.55 -20.15 -11.09
C THR A 365 -26.64 -19.10 -11.38
N THR A 366 -27.70 -19.48 -12.08
CA THR A 366 -28.87 -18.61 -12.24
C THR A 366 -29.40 -18.17 -10.88
N GLY A 367 -29.66 -16.87 -10.72
CA GLY A 367 -30.10 -16.27 -9.46
C GLY A 367 -28.98 -15.87 -8.50
N SER A 368 -27.71 -16.18 -8.78
CA SER A 368 -26.58 -15.81 -7.90
C SER A 368 -26.18 -14.33 -7.95
N GLY A 369 -26.88 -13.51 -8.74
CA GLY A 369 -26.56 -12.09 -8.92
C GLY A 369 -25.47 -11.78 -9.96
N LYS A 370 -25.06 -12.74 -10.80
CA LYS A 370 -24.00 -12.55 -11.82
C LYS A 370 -24.22 -11.32 -12.72
N SER A 371 -25.43 -11.17 -13.26
CA SER A 371 -25.78 -10.02 -14.11
C SER A 371 -25.72 -8.70 -13.35
N GLU A 372 -26.18 -8.68 -12.10
CA GLU A 372 -26.19 -7.49 -11.26
C GLU A 372 -24.77 -7.08 -10.83
N PHE A 373 -23.92 -8.07 -10.55
CA PHE A 373 -22.51 -7.87 -10.28
C PHE A 373 -21.80 -7.22 -11.48
N LEU A 374 -22.03 -7.73 -12.69
CA LEU A 374 -21.45 -7.16 -13.91
C LEU A 374 -21.92 -5.72 -14.14
N ARG A 375 -23.22 -5.44 -13.93
CA ARG A 375 -23.74 -4.07 -14.02
C ARG A 375 -23.08 -3.14 -13.01
N THR A 376 -22.99 -3.58 -11.75
CA THR A 376 -22.35 -2.82 -10.66
C THR A 376 -20.90 -2.50 -10.99
N LEU A 377 -20.16 -3.49 -11.50
CA LEU A 377 -18.76 -3.33 -11.86
C LEU A 377 -18.57 -2.32 -13.02
N ILE A 378 -19.38 -2.45 -14.08
CA ILE A 378 -19.32 -1.56 -15.24
C ILE A 378 -19.70 -0.13 -14.86
N LEU A 379 -20.79 0.05 -14.12
CA LEU A 379 -21.22 1.37 -13.67
C LEU A 379 -20.17 2.02 -12.79
N SER A 380 -19.55 1.26 -11.88
CA SER A 380 -18.50 1.77 -11.00
C SER A 380 -17.26 2.22 -11.77
N LEU A 381 -16.86 1.47 -12.81
CA LEU A 381 -15.76 1.86 -13.69
C LEU A 381 -16.07 3.16 -14.46
N VAL A 382 -17.26 3.22 -15.07
CA VAL A 382 -17.72 4.38 -15.87
C VAL A 382 -17.94 5.63 -15.03
N ALA A 383 -18.32 5.49 -13.76
CA ALA A 383 -18.52 6.63 -12.86
C ALA A 383 -17.20 7.33 -12.47
N MET A 384 -16.07 6.65 -12.54
CA MET A 384 -14.79 7.14 -12.00
C MET A 384 -13.73 7.45 -13.06
N THR A 385 -13.86 6.88 -14.26
CA THR A 385 -12.84 6.96 -15.32
C THR A 385 -13.37 7.73 -16.51
N HIS A 386 -12.53 8.54 -17.14
CA HIS A 386 -12.89 9.26 -18.37
C HIS A 386 -13.02 8.30 -19.58
N PRO A 387 -13.97 8.53 -20.52
CA PRO A 387 -14.16 7.66 -21.70
C PRO A 387 -12.91 7.57 -22.60
N ASP A 388 -12.06 8.60 -22.59
CA ASP A 388 -10.76 8.57 -23.27
C ASP A 388 -9.77 7.56 -22.67
N GLN A 389 -10.07 6.84 -21.60
CA GLN A 389 -9.17 5.81 -21.06
C GLN A 389 -9.77 4.41 -21.12
N VAL A 390 -11.08 4.30 -21.25
CA VAL A 390 -11.79 3.02 -21.21
C VAL A 390 -12.92 3.02 -22.22
N ASN A 391 -12.80 2.14 -23.20
CA ASN A 391 -13.92 1.76 -24.07
C ASN A 391 -14.45 0.37 -23.67
N LEU A 392 -15.76 0.18 -23.76
CA LEU A 392 -16.47 -1.03 -23.36
C LEU A 392 -17.17 -1.68 -24.56
N LEU A 393 -16.92 -2.97 -24.74
CA LEU A 393 -17.67 -3.85 -25.62
C LEU A 393 -18.44 -4.85 -24.74
N LEU A 394 -19.76 -4.69 -24.66
CA LEU A 394 -20.60 -5.48 -23.76
C LEU A 394 -21.30 -6.58 -24.55
N THR A 395 -21.27 -7.81 -24.06
CA THR A 395 -21.76 -8.96 -24.81
C THR A 395 -22.51 -9.96 -23.94
N ASP A 396 -23.75 -10.28 -24.32
CA ASP A 396 -24.64 -11.20 -23.61
C ASP A 396 -25.11 -12.35 -24.53
N PHE A 397 -24.82 -13.59 -24.14
CA PHE A 397 -25.22 -14.78 -24.88
C PHE A 397 -26.71 -15.14 -24.71
N LYS A 398 -27.38 -14.73 -23.62
CA LYS A 398 -28.76 -15.16 -23.34
C LYS A 398 -29.62 -14.05 -22.75
N GLY A 399 -30.61 -13.60 -23.53
CA GLY A 399 -31.74 -12.83 -23.00
C GLY A 399 -31.52 -11.32 -22.82
N GLY A 400 -30.47 -10.75 -23.42
CA GLY A 400 -30.27 -9.32 -23.79
C GLY A 400 -30.51 -8.24 -22.73
N SER A 401 -30.78 -8.63 -21.49
CA SER A 401 -31.28 -7.73 -20.46
C SER A 401 -30.17 -7.24 -19.55
N THR A 402 -29.03 -7.93 -19.48
CA THR A 402 -27.93 -7.59 -18.56
C THR A 402 -27.38 -6.18 -18.81
N PHE A 403 -27.24 -5.76 -20.06
CA PHE A 403 -26.60 -4.47 -20.41
C PHE A 403 -27.57 -3.42 -20.98
N LEU A 404 -28.88 -3.64 -20.82
CA LEU A 404 -29.90 -2.71 -21.31
C LEU A 404 -29.71 -1.31 -20.71
N GLY A 405 -29.67 -0.28 -21.56
CA GLY A 405 -29.48 1.12 -21.17
C GLY A 405 -28.01 1.56 -21.15
N MET A 406 -27.05 0.63 -21.22
CA MET A 406 -25.62 0.93 -21.22
C MET A 406 -25.10 1.35 -22.60
N GLU A 407 -25.88 1.17 -23.66
CA GLU A 407 -25.58 1.66 -25.01
C GLU A 407 -25.47 3.19 -25.11
N LYS A 408 -26.02 3.91 -24.12
CA LYS A 408 -26.00 5.38 -24.06
C LYS A 408 -24.75 5.93 -23.36
N LEU A 409 -23.95 5.08 -22.73
CA LEU A 409 -22.76 5.51 -22.01
C LEU A 409 -21.67 5.92 -23.01
N PRO A 410 -20.98 7.06 -22.81
CA PRO A 410 -19.89 7.50 -23.69
C PRO A 410 -18.73 6.51 -23.81
N HIS A 411 -18.57 5.65 -22.80
CA HIS A 411 -17.58 4.58 -22.76
C HIS A 411 -17.97 3.37 -23.59
N THR A 412 -19.25 3.18 -23.92
CA THR A 412 -19.72 1.96 -24.57
C THR A 412 -19.57 2.07 -26.08
N ALA A 413 -18.70 1.24 -26.66
CA ALA A 413 -18.48 1.14 -28.10
C ALA A 413 -19.59 0.33 -28.79
N ALA A 414 -19.99 -0.80 -28.21
CA ALA A 414 -21.11 -1.60 -28.70
C ALA A 414 -21.67 -2.52 -27.60
N VAL A 415 -22.98 -2.82 -27.73
CA VAL A 415 -23.68 -3.82 -26.91
C VAL A 415 -24.21 -4.90 -27.85
N ILE A 416 -23.74 -6.13 -27.67
CA ILE A 416 -24.09 -7.29 -28.50
C ILE A 416 -24.91 -8.26 -27.63
N THR A 417 -26.09 -8.65 -28.09
CA THR A 417 -26.99 -9.51 -27.31
C THR A 417 -27.53 -10.66 -28.16
N ASN A 418 -28.14 -11.65 -27.51
CA ASN A 418 -28.84 -12.77 -28.14
C ASN A 418 -28.00 -13.64 -29.09
N MET A 419 -26.70 -13.75 -28.84
CA MET A 419 -25.78 -14.50 -29.70
C MET A 419 -26.04 -16.01 -29.77
N ALA A 420 -26.82 -16.56 -28.84
CA ALA A 420 -27.18 -17.99 -28.87
C ALA A 420 -28.08 -18.37 -30.05
N GLU A 421 -28.85 -17.43 -30.59
CA GLU A 421 -29.80 -17.67 -31.67
C GLU A 421 -29.21 -17.34 -33.06
N GLU A 422 -28.09 -16.60 -33.11
CA GLU A 422 -27.50 -16.07 -34.34
C GLU A 422 -26.00 -16.41 -34.45
N ALA A 423 -25.69 -17.62 -34.89
CA ALA A 423 -24.30 -18.09 -35.06
C ALA A 423 -23.46 -17.19 -36.01
N GLU A 424 -24.11 -16.52 -36.96
CA GLU A 424 -23.46 -15.57 -37.87
C GLU A 424 -22.94 -14.32 -37.15
N LEU A 425 -23.64 -13.83 -36.12
CA LEU A 425 -23.19 -12.69 -35.30
C LEU A 425 -21.91 -13.02 -34.53
N VAL A 426 -21.77 -14.25 -34.03
CA VAL A 426 -20.56 -14.71 -33.32
C VAL A 426 -19.35 -14.71 -34.26
N SER A 427 -19.52 -15.19 -35.50
CA SER A 427 -18.46 -15.20 -36.52
C SER A 427 -18.03 -13.78 -36.88
N ARG A 428 -18.99 -12.88 -37.17
CA ARG A 428 -18.72 -11.48 -37.48
C ARG A 428 -18.06 -10.74 -36.32
N MET A 429 -18.47 -11.01 -35.08
CA MET A 429 -17.84 -10.43 -33.89
C MET A 429 -16.37 -10.87 -33.77
N GLY A 430 -16.06 -12.14 -34.07
CA GLY A 430 -14.69 -12.64 -34.12
C GLY A 430 -13.84 -11.89 -35.16
N GLU A 431 -14.37 -11.65 -36.35
CA GLU A 431 -13.70 -10.87 -37.40
C GLU A 431 -13.46 -9.41 -36.96
N VAL A 432 -14.46 -8.75 -36.38
CA VAL A 432 -14.34 -7.37 -35.88
C VAL A 432 -13.29 -7.26 -34.78
N LEU A 433 -13.28 -8.18 -33.81
CA LEU A 433 -12.29 -8.20 -32.74
C LEU A 433 -10.87 -8.45 -33.25
N THR A 434 -10.73 -9.32 -34.26
CA THR A 434 -9.44 -9.60 -34.91
C THR A 434 -8.95 -8.39 -35.71
N GLY A 435 -9.84 -7.71 -36.43
CA GLY A 435 -9.49 -6.46 -37.11
C GLY A 435 -9.08 -5.34 -36.15
N GLU A 436 -9.74 -5.23 -35.00
CA GLU A 436 -9.39 -4.25 -33.96
C GLU A 436 -8.04 -4.58 -33.30
N LEU A 437 -7.73 -5.86 -33.10
CA LEU A 437 -6.41 -6.35 -32.70
C LEU A 437 -5.32 -5.87 -33.67
N ASP A 438 -5.51 -6.13 -34.95
CA ASP A 438 -4.55 -5.78 -36.00
C ASP A 438 -4.37 -4.26 -36.10
N ARG A 439 -5.47 -3.50 -36.01
CA ARG A 439 -5.44 -2.04 -35.98
C ARG A 439 -4.58 -1.51 -34.82
N ARG A 440 -4.75 -2.05 -33.61
CA ARG A 440 -3.95 -1.65 -32.44
C ARG A 440 -2.48 -2.02 -32.57
N GLN A 441 -2.19 -3.22 -33.04
CA GLN A 441 -0.81 -3.63 -33.32
C GLN A 441 -0.15 -2.72 -34.36
N SER A 442 -0.90 -2.27 -35.36
CA SER A 442 -0.43 -1.29 -36.35
C SER A 442 -0.13 0.07 -35.71
N ILE A 443 -0.99 0.56 -34.82
CA ILE A 443 -0.75 1.81 -34.07
C ILE A 443 0.53 1.72 -33.22
N LEU A 444 0.72 0.62 -32.48
CA LEU A 444 1.93 0.42 -31.66
C LEU A 444 3.20 0.33 -32.52
N ARG A 445 3.12 -0.30 -33.71
CA ARG A 445 4.21 -0.31 -34.70
C ARG A 445 4.54 1.10 -35.19
N GLN A 446 3.52 1.85 -35.62
CA GLN A 446 3.70 3.23 -36.10
C GLN A 446 4.24 4.17 -35.01
N ALA A 447 3.79 3.99 -33.77
CA ALA A 447 4.28 4.74 -32.63
C ALA A 447 5.75 4.42 -32.33
N GLY A 448 6.12 3.13 -32.35
CA GLY A 448 7.50 2.67 -32.20
C GLY A 448 8.44 3.31 -33.23
N ILE A 449 8.01 3.37 -34.50
CA ILE A 449 8.75 4.06 -35.58
C ILE A 449 8.93 5.55 -35.27
N LYS A 450 7.87 6.24 -34.79
CA LYS A 450 7.93 7.68 -34.47
C LYS A 450 8.87 8.00 -33.31
N VAL A 451 9.04 7.08 -32.35
CA VAL A 451 9.93 7.27 -31.18
C VAL A 451 11.33 6.67 -31.39
N GLY A 452 11.64 6.16 -32.58
CA GLY A 452 12.96 5.62 -32.92
C GLY A 452 13.25 4.24 -32.33
N ALA A 453 12.22 3.50 -31.89
CA ALA A 453 12.38 2.12 -31.45
C ALA A 453 12.64 1.18 -32.64
N SER A 454 13.46 0.15 -32.47
CA SER A 454 13.81 -0.83 -33.53
C SER A 454 12.66 -1.77 -33.93
N GLY A 455 11.43 -1.49 -33.50
CA GLY A 455 10.25 -2.32 -33.73
C GLY A 455 8.97 -1.73 -33.13
N ALA A 456 7.94 -2.55 -32.98
CA ALA A 456 6.72 -2.18 -32.27
C ALA A 456 7.03 -1.92 -30.79
N LEU A 457 6.31 -0.98 -30.18
CA LEU A 457 6.32 -0.84 -28.72
C LEU A 457 5.85 -2.15 -28.07
N SER A 458 6.44 -2.48 -26.92
CA SER A 458 6.21 -3.75 -26.22
C SER A 458 4.78 -3.89 -25.68
N GLY A 459 4.09 -2.77 -25.45
CA GLY A 459 2.71 -2.77 -25.00
C GLY A 459 2.12 -1.37 -24.83
N VAL A 460 0.88 -1.34 -24.36
CA VAL A 460 0.07 -0.12 -24.19
C VAL A 460 0.67 0.82 -23.15
N ALA A 461 1.15 0.29 -22.03
CA ALA A 461 1.77 1.07 -20.96
C ALA A 461 3.08 1.75 -21.39
N GLU A 462 3.76 1.24 -22.42
CA GLU A 462 4.91 1.92 -23.01
C GLU A 462 4.46 3.04 -23.95
N TYR A 463 3.42 2.80 -24.75
CA TYR A 463 2.82 3.79 -25.63
C TYR A 463 2.28 5.02 -24.89
N GLU A 464 1.50 4.82 -23.83
CA GLU A 464 0.91 5.91 -23.05
C GLU A 464 1.99 6.73 -22.30
N LYS A 465 3.05 6.10 -21.77
CA LYS A 465 4.24 6.82 -21.25
C LYS A 465 4.88 7.76 -22.26
N TYR A 466 4.97 7.36 -23.53
CA TYR A 466 5.52 8.23 -24.59
C TYR A 466 4.53 9.35 -24.97
N ARG A 467 3.23 9.07 -24.94
CA ARG A 467 2.17 10.06 -25.17
C ARG A 467 2.15 11.13 -24.08
N GLU A 468 2.30 10.75 -22.82
CA GLU A 468 2.34 11.68 -21.68
C GLU A 468 3.58 12.58 -21.69
N ARG A 469 4.70 12.12 -22.26
CA ARG A 469 5.99 12.85 -22.24
C ARG A 469 6.23 13.79 -23.42
N GLY A 470 5.40 13.79 -24.48
CA GLY A 470 5.72 14.57 -25.68
C GLY A 470 4.52 15.07 -26.51
N PRO A 471 4.65 16.21 -27.21
CA PRO A 471 3.60 16.80 -28.06
C PRO A 471 3.40 16.09 -29.41
N ILE A 472 3.99 14.91 -29.63
CA ILE A 472 4.05 14.24 -30.95
C ILE A 472 2.79 13.38 -31.21
N PHE A 473 2.00 13.08 -30.18
CA PHE A 473 0.85 12.18 -30.24
C PHE A 473 -0.49 12.92 -30.01
N HIS A 474 -0.80 13.91 -30.85
CA HIS A 474 -2.08 14.66 -30.74
C HIS A 474 -3.29 13.98 -31.42
N HIS A 475 -3.13 12.81 -32.05
CA HIS A 475 -4.20 12.19 -32.85
C HIS A 475 -4.06 10.66 -32.92
N CYS A 476 -4.51 9.92 -31.90
CA CYS A 476 -4.85 8.50 -32.03
C CYS A 476 -5.73 7.99 -30.87
N GLN A 477 -6.76 7.20 -31.24
CA GLN A 477 -7.86 6.71 -30.41
C GLN A 477 -7.54 5.47 -29.55
N HIS A 478 -8.34 5.32 -28.49
CA HIS A 478 -8.11 4.58 -27.24
C HIS A 478 -8.39 3.06 -27.24
N PHE A 479 -7.87 2.36 -26.23
CA PHE A 479 -7.99 0.92 -26.00
C PHE A 479 -9.39 0.52 -25.46
N SER A 480 -10.02 -0.49 -26.08
CA SER A 480 -11.32 -1.09 -25.71
C SER A 480 -11.17 -2.44 -25.01
N TRP A 481 -12.09 -2.68 -24.07
CA TRP A 481 -12.24 -3.84 -23.19
C TRP A 481 -13.53 -4.59 -23.51
N SER A 482 -13.49 -5.92 -23.62
CA SER A 482 -14.67 -6.76 -23.90
C SER A 482 -15.11 -7.59 -22.70
N TRP A 483 -16.41 -7.52 -22.37
CA TRP A 483 -17.08 -8.27 -21.31
C TRP A 483 -18.11 -9.22 -21.93
N THR A 484 -17.90 -10.53 -21.81
CA THR A 484 -18.85 -11.54 -22.31
C THR A 484 -19.52 -12.29 -21.17
N SER A 485 -20.84 -12.51 -21.25
CA SER A 485 -21.59 -13.31 -20.28
C SER A 485 -22.26 -14.54 -20.93
N SER A 486 -21.88 -15.76 -20.50
CA SER A 486 -22.53 -17.03 -20.92
C SER A 486 -23.07 -17.81 -19.70
N PRO A 487 -24.09 -18.69 -19.87
CA PRO A 487 -24.71 -19.45 -18.78
C PRO A 487 -23.75 -20.34 -17.97
N SER A 488 -22.60 -20.70 -18.53
CA SER A 488 -21.59 -21.57 -17.89
C SER A 488 -20.25 -20.88 -17.64
N CYS A 489 -19.99 -19.70 -18.19
CA CYS A 489 -18.74 -18.96 -17.97
C CYS A 489 -18.86 -17.51 -18.49
N CYS A 490 -18.39 -16.50 -17.73
CA CYS A 490 -18.15 -15.16 -18.29
C CYS A 490 -16.65 -14.99 -18.52
N LYS A 491 -16.24 -14.66 -19.74
CA LYS A 491 -14.83 -14.48 -20.10
C LYS A 491 -14.57 -13.00 -20.38
N VAL A 492 -13.62 -12.41 -19.67
CA VAL A 492 -13.11 -11.06 -19.95
C VAL A 492 -11.97 -11.19 -20.94
N ILE A 493 -12.12 -10.66 -22.15
CA ILE A 493 -11.11 -10.77 -23.21
C ILE A 493 -10.71 -9.37 -23.68
N PRO A 494 -9.61 -8.81 -23.19
CA PRO A 494 -8.83 -7.83 -23.92
C PRO A 494 -7.79 -8.50 -24.83
N THR A 495 -7.43 -7.73 -25.84
CA THR A 495 -6.70 -8.11 -27.02
C THR A 495 -5.26 -7.63 -26.95
N SER A 496 -4.42 -8.35 -26.21
CA SER A 496 -2.96 -8.16 -26.24
C SER A 496 -2.22 -9.40 -25.73
N SER A 497 -1.68 -10.20 -26.65
CA SER A 497 -0.64 -11.19 -26.35
C SER A 497 0.54 -10.95 -27.29
N ALA A 498 1.59 -10.30 -26.78
CA ALA A 498 2.94 -10.53 -27.26
C ALA A 498 3.54 -11.62 -26.37
N CYS A 499 3.78 -12.78 -26.97
CA CYS A 499 4.33 -13.97 -26.33
C CYS A 499 5.79 -13.69 -25.91
N SER A 500 6.12 -13.85 -24.63
CA SER A 500 7.50 -14.03 -24.18
C SER A 500 7.65 -15.43 -23.58
N THR A 501 8.65 -16.14 -24.07
CA THR A 501 9.02 -17.51 -23.74
C THR A 501 9.55 -17.64 -22.32
N GLY A 502 9.10 -18.65 -21.57
CA GLY A 502 9.86 -19.13 -20.40
C GLY A 502 9.07 -19.89 -19.34
N SER A 503 9.58 -21.07 -19.01
CA SER A 503 9.32 -21.93 -17.84
C SER A 503 8.11 -22.89 -17.90
N ALA A 504 8.47 -24.16 -18.06
CA ALA A 504 7.63 -25.35 -17.90
C ALA A 504 7.37 -25.64 -16.41
N GLY A 505 6.20 -26.18 -16.09
CA GLY A 505 5.94 -26.74 -14.77
C GLY A 505 4.47 -27.10 -14.50
N TRP A 506 4.16 -28.39 -14.71
CA TRP A 506 3.13 -29.19 -14.02
C TRP A 506 1.66 -29.06 -14.47
N ALA A 507 1.18 -30.15 -15.07
CA ALA A 507 -0.23 -30.51 -15.26
C ALA A 507 -0.64 -31.57 -14.23
N ASP A 508 -1.90 -31.55 -13.77
CA ASP A 508 -2.78 -32.74 -13.69
C ASP A 508 -4.12 -32.48 -12.95
N ARG A 509 -5.27 -32.57 -13.65
CA ARG A 509 -6.33 -33.62 -13.49
C ARG A 509 -7.73 -33.24 -14.04
N CYS A 510 -8.30 -34.18 -14.83
CA CYS A 510 -9.72 -34.51 -15.12
C CYS A 510 -10.58 -33.49 -15.91
N GLY A 511 -11.38 -33.79 -16.94
CA GLY A 511 -11.85 -35.02 -17.61
C GLY A 511 -13.35 -34.92 -17.94
N CYS A 512 -13.75 -34.92 -19.24
CA CYS A 512 -15.00 -35.51 -19.80
C CYS A 512 -15.21 -35.12 -21.29
N THR A 513 -15.70 -36.10 -22.05
CA THR A 513 -15.79 -36.26 -23.51
C THR A 513 -17.22 -36.13 -24.03
N CYS A 514 -17.40 -35.71 -25.30
CA CYS A 514 -18.47 -36.17 -26.21
C CYS A 514 -18.14 -35.79 -27.68
N CYS A 515 -18.26 -36.78 -28.58
CA CYS A 515 -17.86 -36.81 -30.00
C CYS A 515 -18.94 -36.31 -30.98
N TRP A 516 -18.57 -35.99 -32.24
CA TRP A 516 -19.10 -36.52 -33.54
C TRP A 516 -18.31 -35.93 -34.77
N PRO A 517 -18.38 -36.52 -35.99
CA PRO A 517 -17.24 -36.84 -36.90
C PRO A 517 -17.02 -35.89 -38.12
N PRO A 518 -15.96 -36.12 -38.93
CA PRO A 518 -15.32 -35.08 -39.75
C PRO A 518 -15.52 -35.22 -41.27
N SER A 519 -15.48 -34.10 -42.00
CA SER A 519 -14.98 -34.12 -43.38
C SER A 519 -14.46 -32.75 -43.86
N ARG A 520 -13.20 -32.78 -44.35
CA ARG A 520 -12.49 -31.85 -45.26
C ARG A 520 -11.64 -30.68 -44.67
N CYS A 521 -10.33 -30.96 -44.62
CA CYS A 521 -9.19 -30.13 -45.12
C CYS A 521 -8.34 -29.24 -44.18
N ARG A 522 -7.17 -29.82 -43.78
CA ARG A 522 -5.76 -29.30 -43.72
C ARG A 522 -5.34 -28.18 -42.74
N PRO A 523 -4.04 -28.13 -42.34
CA PRO A 523 -3.64 -28.07 -40.93
C PRO A 523 -3.40 -26.64 -40.42
N ALA A 524 -4.04 -26.30 -39.32
CA ALA A 524 -3.64 -25.20 -38.45
C ALA A 524 -3.44 -25.76 -37.04
N VAL A 525 -2.28 -25.47 -36.45
CA VAL A 525 -1.81 -25.98 -35.16
C VAL A 525 -2.73 -25.49 -34.05
N PHE A 526 -3.57 -26.39 -33.52
CA PHE A 526 -4.30 -26.21 -32.27
C PHE A 526 -3.54 -26.93 -31.15
N ALA A 527 -3.16 -26.20 -30.09
CA ALA A 527 -2.83 -26.82 -28.82
C ALA A 527 -4.14 -27.05 -28.04
N SER A 528 -4.65 -28.27 -28.17
CA SER A 528 -5.69 -28.84 -27.30
C SER A 528 -5.05 -29.94 -26.47
N THR A 529 -5.44 -30.06 -25.20
CA THR A 529 -5.19 -31.27 -24.41
C THR A 529 -6.52 -31.78 -23.87
N SER A 530 -7.01 -32.86 -24.47
CA SER A 530 -7.96 -33.80 -23.88
C SER A 530 -7.53 -35.22 -24.25
N TRP A 531 -7.60 -36.10 -23.25
CA TRP A 531 -7.07 -37.46 -23.16
C TRP A 531 -7.72 -38.50 -24.10
N ASN A 532 -7.04 -39.64 -24.30
CA ASN A 532 -7.59 -40.90 -24.83
C ASN A 532 -7.16 -42.11 -23.95
N PRO A 533 -7.93 -43.22 -23.89
CA PRO A 533 -7.90 -44.20 -22.81
C PRO A 533 -7.18 -45.51 -23.16
N THR A 534 -6.44 -46.04 -22.19
CA THR A 534 -6.24 -47.46 -21.87
C THR A 534 -5.88 -47.56 -20.41
#